data_AF-A0A9P7BIU1-F1
#
_entry.id   AF-A0A9P7BIU1-F1
#
_cell.length_a   1.000
_cell.length_b   1.000
_cell.length_c   1.000
_cell.angle_alpha   90.00
_cell.angle_beta   90.00
_cell.angle_gamma   90.00
#
_symmetry.space_group_name_H-M   'P 1'
#
loop_
_entity.id
_entity.type
_entity.pdbx_description
1 polymer ?
#
loop_
_entity_poly.entity_id
_entity_poly.type
_entity_poly.pdbx_seq_one_letter_code
_entity_poly.pdbx_strand_id
1 'polypeptide(L)'
;MKKQVDPDRVKPRGGRVSTVPDFTKQVIAFKIRKGFLLSAKDVQRYLWPLGYKLQYSSTTQLMRSLGLKTLYRKKKPLIKRTNQKKRLECPKKHRD
;
A
#
# COMPACT_ATOMS: atom_id res chain seq x y z
N MET A 1 2.64 41.37 -27.55
CA MET A 1 2.47 41.78 -26.15
C MET A 1 3.34 40.91 -25.25
N LYS A 2 4.36 41.47 -24.59
CA LYS A 2 5.18 40.73 -23.63
C LYS A 2 4.36 40.52 -22.35
N LYS A 3 4.14 39.27 -21.94
CA LYS A 3 3.50 38.97 -20.65
C LYS A 3 4.43 39.45 -19.54
N GLN A 4 4.01 40.43 -18.75
CA GLN A 4 4.68 40.76 -17.49
C GLN A 4 4.58 39.52 -16.59
N VAL A 5 5.74 39.04 -16.13
CA VAL A 5 5.83 37.94 -15.18
C VAL A 5 6.15 38.59 -13.84
N ASP A 6 5.19 38.55 -12.91
CA ASP A 6 5.40 38.99 -11.54
C ASP A 6 6.60 38.24 -10.93
N PRO A 7 7.64 38.95 -10.44
CA PRO A 7 8.85 38.32 -9.91
C PRO A 7 8.59 37.50 -8.64
N ASP A 8 7.54 37.83 -7.87
CA ASP A 8 7.14 37.12 -6.65
C ASP A 8 6.13 35.98 -6.89
N ARG A 9 5.75 35.72 -8.15
CA ARG A 9 4.77 34.68 -8.46
C ARG A 9 5.40 33.29 -8.35
N VAL A 10 5.27 32.68 -7.18
CA VAL A 10 5.58 31.26 -6.98
C VAL A 10 4.60 30.43 -7.83
N LYS A 11 5.12 29.74 -8.84
CA LYS A 11 4.31 28.78 -9.61
C LYS A 11 3.84 27.68 -8.66
N PRO A 12 2.53 27.37 -8.57
CA PRO A 12 2.10 26.19 -7.84
C PRO A 12 2.80 24.98 -8.45
N ARG A 13 3.26 24.04 -7.61
CA ARG A 13 3.85 22.78 -8.10
C ARG A 13 2.87 22.15 -9.08
N GLY A 14 3.30 21.96 -10.32
CA GLY A 14 2.51 21.28 -11.32
C GLY A 14 2.18 19.86 -10.86
N GLY A 15 0.94 19.42 -11.08
CA GLY A 15 0.48 18.07 -10.78
C GLY A 15 -0.81 18.03 -9.97
N ARG A 16 -1.36 16.82 -9.82
CA ARG A 16 -2.57 16.59 -9.03
C ARG A 16 -2.22 16.60 -7.55
N VAL A 17 -2.84 17.49 -6.79
CA VAL A 17 -2.69 17.53 -5.33
C VAL A 17 -3.14 16.20 -4.74
N SER A 18 -2.29 15.60 -3.90
CA SER A 18 -2.63 14.36 -3.22
C SER A 18 -3.73 14.63 -2.20
N THR A 19 -4.82 13.86 -2.24
CA THR A 19 -5.94 13.99 -1.29
C THR A 19 -5.54 13.73 0.16
N VAL A 20 -4.46 12.97 0.37
CA VAL A 20 -3.96 12.61 1.69
C VAL A 20 -2.59 13.28 1.91
N PRO A 21 -2.41 14.04 3.00
CA PRO A 21 -1.13 14.62 3.38
C PRO A 21 -0.05 13.55 3.61
N ASP A 22 1.22 13.92 3.40
CA ASP A 22 2.32 12.97 3.54
C ASP A 22 2.51 12.46 4.97
N PHE A 23 2.21 13.28 5.98
CA PHE A 23 2.19 12.84 7.38
C PHE A 23 1.20 11.69 7.59
N THR A 24 -0.04 11.84 7.11
CA THR A 24 -1.08 10.81 7.22
C THR A 24 -0.66 9.53 6.49
N LYS A 25 0.01 9.64 5.34
CA LYS A 25 0.56 8.48 4.63
C LYS A 25 1.60 7.74 5.47
N GLN A 26 2.50 8.45 6.16
CA GLN A 26 3.51 7.83 7.04
C GLN A 26 2.85 7.10 8.21
N VAL A 27 1.82 7.69 8.83
CA VAL A 27 1.04 7.05 9.91
C VAL A 27 0.39 5.76 9.41
N ILE A 28 -0.22 5.78 8.23
CA ILE A 28 -0.82 4.59 7.62
C ILE A 28 0.25 3.52 7.37
N ALA A 29 1.39 3.90 6.79
CA ALA A 29 2.49 2.97 6.54
C ALA A 29 2.99 2.32 7.83
N PHE A 30 3.12 3.09 8.92
CA PHE A 30 3.47 2.56 10.24
C PHE A 30 2.44 1.57 10.76
N LYS A 31 1.13 1.92 10.71
CA LYS A 31 0.04 1.03 11.15
C LYS A 31 -0.02 -0.27 10.35
N ILE A 32 0.24 -0.22 9.04
CA ILE A 32 0.30 -1.41 8.20
C ILE A 32 1.52 -2.27 8.55
N ARG A 33 2.70 -1.67 8.73
CA ARG A 33 3.93 -2.40 9.14
C ARG A 33 3.75 -3.10 10.50
N LYS A 34 3.03 -2.49 11.42
CA LYS A 34 2.69 -3.07 12.72
C LYS A 34 1.55 -4.10 12.67
N GLY A 35 0.87 -4.23 11.54
CA GLY A 35 -0.22 -5.19 11.34
C GLY A 35 -1.60 -4.73 11.81
N PHE A 36 -1.77 -3.47 12.21
CA PHE A 36 -3.08 -2.92 12.61
C PHE A 36 -4.03 -2.70 11.42
N LEU A 37 -3.47 -2.42 10.24
CA LEU A 37 -4.24 -2.26 9.00
C LEU A 37 -3.74 -3.31 8.00
N LEU A 38 -4.60 -4.25 7.62
CA LEU A 38 -4.22 -5.40 6.80
C LEU A 38 -4.66 -5.24 5.34
N SER A 39 -5.83 -4.64 5.13
CA SER A 39 -6.45 -4.51 3.82
C SER A 39 -6.69 -3.05 3.41
N ALA A 40 -6.90 -2.83 2.12
CA ALA A 40 -7.32 -1.52 1.60
C ALA A 40 -8.68 -1.08 2.17
N LYS A 41 -9.57 -2.02 2.50
CA LYS A 41 -10.83 -1.69 3.18
C LYS A 41 -10.59 -1.18 4.60
N ASP A 42 -9.64 -1.76 5.33
CA ASP A 42 -9.30 -1.29 6.68
C ASP A 42 -8.71 0.11 6.65
N VAL A 43 -7.81 0.37 5.68
CA VAL A 43 -7.24 1.71 5.47
C VAL A 43 -8.34 2.72 5.10
N GLN A 44 -9.30 2.33 4.24
CA GLN A 44 -10.42 3.19 3.86
C GLN A 44 -11.32 3.52 5.06
N ARG A 45 -11.66 2.52 5.87
CA ARG A 45 -12.44 2.69 7.10
C ARG A 45 -11.71 3.54 8.14
N TYR A 46 -10.38 3.46 8.20
CA TYR A 46 -9.57 4.32 9.05
C TYR A 46 -9.58 5.79 8.58
N LEU A 47 -9.63 6.01 7.26
CA LEU A 47 -9.57 7.33 6.65
C LEU A 47 -10.90 8.08 6.63
N TRP A 48 -12.03 7.38 6.55
CA TRP A 48 -13.37 7.99 6.59
C TRP A 48 -13.69 8.85 7.83
N PRO A 49 -13.49 8.37 9.08
CA PRO A 49 -13.77 9.19 10.26
C PRO A 49 -12.82 10.39 10.38
N LEU A 50 -11.68 10.35 9.71
CA LEU A 50 -10.73 11.47 9.63
C LEU A 50 -11.12 12.49 8.54
N GLY A 51 -12.26 12.31 7.85
CA GLY A 51 -12.77 13.20 6.81
C GLY A 51 -12.28 12.88 5.39
N TYR A 52 -11.41 11.89 5.22
CA TYR A 52 -10.90 11.51 3.90
C TYR A 52 -11.87 10.56 3.20
N LYS A 53 -12.79 11.11 2.40
CA LYS A 53 -13.76 10.35 1.60
C LYS A 53 -13.10 9.72 0.35
N LEU A 54 -12.24 8.74 0.57
CA LEU A 54 -11.58 8.00 -0.51
C LEU A 54 -12.43 6.84 -1.01
N GLN A 55 -12.43 6.64 -2.33
CA GLN A 55 -12.90 5.41 -2.95
C GLN A 55 -11.88 4.28 -2.76
N TYR A 56 -12.35 3.04 -2.85
CA TYR A 56 -11.50 1.84 -2.70
C TYR A 56 -10.30 1.82 -3.66
N SER A 57 -10.52 2.21 -4.93
CA SER A 57 -9.47 2.33 -5.96
C SER A 57 -8.39 3.33 -5.56
N SER A 58 -8.80 4.48 -5.02
CA SER A 58 -7.89 5.53 -4.54
C SER A 58 -7.08 5.06 -3.35
N THR A 59 -7.70 4.36 -2.41
CA THR A 59 -7.01 3.74 -1.26
C THR A 59 -6.00 2.68 -1.70
N THR A 60 -6.35 1.87 -2.71
CA THR A 60 -5.44 0.88 -3.29
C THR A 60 -4.22 1.55 -3.94
N GLN A 61 -4.44 2.65 -4.67
CA GLN A 61 -3.36 3.44 -5.26
C GLN A 61 -2.46 4.05 -4.19
N LEU A 62 -3.04 4.56 -3.09
CA LEU A 62 -2.31 5.09 -1.93
C LEU A 62 -1.45 4.02 -1.26
N MET A 63 -1.96 2.80 -1.10
CA MET A 63 -1.17 1.70 -0.55
C MET A 63 0.00 1.32 -1.47
N ARG A 64 -0.24 1.29 -2.79
CA ARG A 64 0.82 1.03 -3.78
C ARG A 64 1.91 2.10 -3.76
N SER A 65 1.54 3.38 -3.64
CA SER A 65 2.52 4.48 -3.58
C SER A 65 3.36 4.45 -2.31
N LEU A 66 2.87 3.82 -1.24
CA LEU A 66 3.64 3.56 -0.01
C LEU A 66 4.58 2.35 -0.13
N GLY A 67 4.68 1.72 -1.31
CA GLY A 67 5.46 0.50 -1.52
C GLY A 67 4.87 -0.73 -0.82
N LEU A 68 3.62 -0.64 -0.35
CA LEU A 68 2.96 -1.70 0.38
C LEU A 68 2.14 -2.53 -0.61
N LYS A 69 2.51 -3.80 -0.78
CA LYS A 69 1.64 -4.75 -1.46
C LYS A 69 0.41 -4.89 -0.58
N THR A 70 -0.78 -4.54 -1.09
CA THR A 70 -2.05 -4.98 -0.51
C THR A 70 -1.88 -6.45 -0.18
N LEU A 71 -1.98 -6.80 1.11
CA LEU A 71 -1.76 -8.16 1.58
C LEU A 71 -2.85 -9.05 0.98
N TYR A 72 -2.68 -9.45 -0.27
CA TYR A 72 -3.30 -10.64 -0.79
C TYR A 72 -2.69 -11.74 0.05
N ARG A 73 -3.44 -12.18 1.07
CA ARG A 73 -3.05 -13.26 1.96
C ARG A 73 -2.71 -14.41 1.02
N LYS A 74 -1.43 -14.65 0.74
CA LYS A 74 -1.02 -15.85 0.01
C LYS A 74 -1.66 -16.97 0.81
N LYS A 75 -2.63 -17.68 0.20
CA LYS A 75 -3.24 -18.83 0.85
C LYS A 75 -2.06 -19.69 1.28
N LYS A 76 -1.83 -19.82 2.58
CA LYS A 76 -0.97 -20.90 3.05
C LYS A 76 -1.69 -22.15 2.58
N PRO A 77 -1.11 -22.93 1.66
CA PRO A 77 -1.78 -24.15 1.25
C PRO A 77 -1.95 -24.97 2.54
N LEU A 78 -3.15 -25.51 2.75
CA LEU A 78 -3.49 -26.34 3.91
C LEU A 78 -2.78 -27.70 3.75
N ILE A 79 -1.45 -27.67 3.71
CA ILE A 79 -0.62 -28.85 3.53
C ILE A 79 -0.47 -29.47 4.91
N LYS A 80 -0.93 -30.71 5.04
CA LYS A 80 -0.68 -31.53 6.24
C LYS A 80 0.83 -31.69 6.42
N ARG A 81 1.30 -31.75 7.67
CA ARG A 81 2.74 -31.92 8.01
C ARG A 81 3.40 -33.08 7.27
N THR A 82 2.66 -34.17 7.03
CA THR A 82 3.10 -35.34 6.25
C THR A 82 3.46 -34.99 4.81
N ASN A 83 2.60 -34.25 4.13
CA ASN A 83 2.83 -33.80 2.75
C ASN A 83 3.97 -32.78 2.66
N GLN A 84 4.18 -31.98 3.72
CA GLN A 84 5.30 -31.06 3.80
C GLN A 84 6.64 -31.79 3.91
N LYS A 85 6.74 -32.85 4.74
CA LYS A 85 7.93 -33.71 4.83
C LYS A 85 8.29 -34.36 3.48
N LYS A 86 7.30 -34.99 2.82
CA LYS A 86 7.51 -35.61 1.50
C LYS A 86 8.05 -34.62 0.45
N ARG A 87 7.51 -33.40 0.44
CA ARG A 87 8.00 -32.33 -0.46
C ARG A 87 9.42 -31.88 -0.16
N LEU A 88 9.85 -31.93 1.11
CA LEU A 88 11.21 -31.57 1.51
C LEU A 88 12.22 -32.68 1.21
N GLU A 89 11.78 -33.95 1.22
CA GLU A 89 12.61 -35.12 0.91
C GLU A 89 12.79 -35.33 -0.60
N CYS A 90 11.78 -35.02 -1.41
CA CYS A 90 11.81 -35.15 -2.87
C CYS A 90 13.04 -34.47 -3.55
N PRO A 91 13.36 -33.19 -3.29
CA PRO A 91 14.54 -32.56 -3.89
C PRO A 91 15.88 -33.09 -3.33
N LYS A 92 15.88 -33.83 -2.21
CA LYS A 92 17.08 -34.52 -1.72
C LYS A 92 17.30 -35.87 -2.42
N LYS A 93 16.23 -36.51 -2.89
CA LYS A 93 16.26 -37.79 -3.61
C LYS A 93 16.62 -37.67 -5.09
N HIS A 94 16.40 -36.50 -5.69
CA HIS A 94 16.64 -36.24 -7.11
C HIS A 94 17.75 -35.19 -7.30
N ARG A 95 18.73 -35.18 -6.40
CA ARG A 95 19.86 -34.26 -6.39
C ARG A 95 21.11 -34.91 -7.01
N ASP A 96 20.89 -35.77 -7.98
CA ASP A 96 21.92 -36.38 -8.85
C ASP A 96 22.10 -35.51 -10.09
#